data_AF-A0AAU4T677-F1
#
_entry.id   AF-A0AAU4T677-F1
#
_cell.length_a   1.000
_cell.length_b   1.000
_cell.length_c   1.000
_cell.angle_alpha   90.00
_cell.angle_beta   90.00
_cell.angle_gamma   90.00
#
_symmetry.space_group_name_H-M   'P 1'
#
loop_
_entity.id
_entity.type
_entity.pdbx_description
1 polymer ?
#
loop_
_entity_poly.entity_id
_entity_poly.type
_entity_poly.pdbx_seq_one_letter_code
_entity_poly.pdbx_strand_id
1 'polypeptide(L)'
;MPDTLTLIAGDRQRVERGKEFAPLAVLVASDGEPAGGRMVSFFVDDPEGTGTDFRGGSPVRVTTASDGTGTTDVPLIAGDSPGVVQINVIADGVNSAFSVVVV
;
A
#
# COMPACT_ATOMS: atom_id res chain seq x y z
N MET A 1 12.32 5.28 -20.73
CA MET A 1 12.62 5.61 -19.32
C MET A 1 12.06 4.50 -18.44
N PRO A 2 12.56 4.27 -17.21
CA PRO A 2 12.07 3.17 -16.37
C PRO A 2 10.65 3.47 -15.86
N ASP A 3 9.87 2.42 -15.67
CA ASP A 3 8.61 2.50 -14.93
C ASP A 3 8.89 3.02 -13.51
N THR A 4 8.01 3.87 -13.00
CA THR A 4 8.14 4.50 -11.68
C THR A 4 6.90 4.25 -10.87
N LEU A 5 7.10 3.88 -9.60
CA LEU A 5 6.06 3.71 -8.61
C LEU A 5 6.26 4.77 -7.53
N THR A 6 5.30 5.67 -7.39
CA THR A 6 5.36 6.77 -6.41
C THR A 6 4.27 6.61 -5.37
N LEU A 7 4.62 6.73 -4.10
CA LEU A 7 3.65 6.75 -3.01
C LEU A 7 3.05 8.16 -2.92
N ILE A 8 1.75 8.30 -3.13
CA ILE A 8 1.08 9.61 -3.12
C ILE A 8 0.23 9.83 -1.87
N ALA A 9 -0.25 8.76 -1.21
CA ALA A 9 -0.96 8.87 0.06
C ALA A 9 -0.82 7.61 0.91
N GLY A 10 -0.88 7.80 2.23
CA GLY A 10 -0.96 6.71 3.20
C GLY A 10 0.39 6.19 3.72
N ASP A 11 1.50 6.85 3.40
CA ASP A 11 2.80 6.60 4.04
C ASP A 11 2.90 7.28 5.42
N ARG A 12 3.64 6.65 6.34
CA ARG A 12 3.90 7.10 7.72
C ARG A 12 2.65 7.39 8.54
N GLN A 13 1.57 6.67 8.27
CA GLN A 13 0.36 6.77 9.05
C GLN A 13 0.56 6.26 10.47
N ARG A 14 -0.14 6.85 11.44
CA ARG A 14 -0.18 6.40 12.82
C ARG A 14 -1.64 6.24 13.22
N VAL A 15 -2.03 5.05 13.63
CA VAL A 15 -3.39 4.78 14.09
C VAL A 15 -3.36 3.94 15.36
N GLU A 16 -4.40 4.09 16.17
CA GLU A 16 -4.59 3.26 17.36
C GLU A 16 -4.95 1.83 16.98
N ARG A 17 -4.65 0.90 17.87
CA ARG A 17 -4.98 -0.53 17.73
C ARG A 17 -6.46 -0.74 17.39
N GLY A 18 -6.71 -1.67 16.47
CA GLY A 18 -8.06 -2.00 15.99
C GLY A 18 -8.72 -0.92 15.14
N LYS A 19 -8.03 0.18 14.80
CA LYS A 19 -8.52 1.20 13.87
C LYS A 19 -8.11 0.89 12.44
N GLU A 20 -8.87 1.45 11.52
CA GLU A 20 -8.59 1.41 10.09
C GLU A 20 -7.56 2.49 9.74
N PHE A 21 -6.53 2.09 8.98
CA PHE A 21 -5.66 3.05 8.30
C PHE A 21 -6.42 3.71 7.15
N ALA A 22 -6.01 4.94 6.80
CA ALA A 22 -6.49 5.57 5.59
C ALA A 22 -6.02 4.76 4.35
N PRO A 23 -6.78 4.78 3.24
CA PRO A 23 -6.41 4.09 2.02
C PRO A 23 -4.99 4.44 1.55
N LEU A 24 -4.27 3.43 1.10
CA LEU A 24 -2.95 3.61 0.50
C LEU A 24 -3.15 3.95 -0.98
N ALA A 25 -2.47 5.00 -1.45
CA ALA A 25 -2.54 5.41 -2.85
C ALA A 25 -1.16 5.54 -3.46
N VAL A 26 -1.02 5.01 -4.67
CA VAL A 26 0.20 5.08 -5.48
C VAL A 26 -0.09 5.67 -6.85
N LEU A 27 0.93 6.23 -7.47
CA LEU A 27 0.95 6.66 -8.85
C LEU A 27 1.95 5.79 -9.61
N VAL A 28 1.46 5.09 -10.64
CA VAL A 28 2.29 4.34 -11.58
C VAL A 28 2.50 5.20 -12.82
N ALA A 29 3.75 5.44 -13.17
CA ALA A 29 4.14 6.09 -14.41
C ALA A 29 4.98 5.14 -15.25
N SER A 30 4.70 5.08 -16.55
CA SER A 30 5.47 4.32 -17.54
C SER A 30 5.99 5.29 -18.58
N ASP A 31 7.30 5.25 -18.82
CA ASP A 31 8.00 6.18 -19.71
C ASP A 31 7.76 7.68 -19.40
N GLY A 32 7.54 8.01 -18.12
CA GLY A 32 7.29 9.38 -17.66
C GLY A 32 5.83 9.85 -17.75
N GLU A 33 4.94 9.03 -18.32
CA GLU A 33 3.51 9.31 -18.41
C GLU A 33 2.71 8.43 -17.43
N PRO A 34 1.58 8.91 -16.88
CA PRO A 34 0.75 8.09 -16.00
C PRO A 34 0.20 6.85 -16.72
N ALA A 35 0.35 5.69 -16.08
CA ALA A 35 0.04 4.39 -16.67
C ALA A 35 -1.21 3.78 -16.05
N GLY A 36 -2.35 3.92 -16.74
CA GLY A 36 -3.60 3.28 -16.34
C GLY A 36 -3.72 1.80 -16.71
N GLY A 37 -4.58 1.08 -16.01
CA GLY A 37 -4.83 -0.35 -16.24
C GLY A 37 -3.71 -1.28 -15.73
N ARG A 38 -2.78 -0.77 -14.91
CA ARG A 38 -1.67 -1.55 -14.35
C ARG A 38 -2.10 -2.22 -13.05
N MET A 39 -1.67 -3.46 -12.86
CA MET A 39 -1.93 -4.21 -11.63
C MET A 39 -0.91 -3.84 -10.56
N VAL A 40 -1.39 -3.38 -9.42
CA VAL A 40 -0.59 -3.07 -8.24
C VAL A 40 -0.93 -4.07 -7.14
N SER A 41 0.08 -4.75 -6.62
CA SER A 41 -0.07 -5.71 -5.52
C SER A 41 0.52 -5.16 -4.23
N PHE A 42 -0.25 -5.20 -3.15
CA PHE A 42 0.10 -4.72 -1.81
C PHE A 42 0.26 -5.93 -0.88
N PHE A 43 1.45 -6.09 -0.32
CA PHE A 43 1.82 -7.17 0.59
C PHE A 43 2.12 -6.56 1.95
N VAL A 44 1.51 -7.11 3.00
CA VAL A 44 1.82 -6.69 4.37
C VAL A 44 3.01 -7.49 4.85
N ASP A 45 4.02 -6.78 5.33
CA ASP A 45 5.19 -7.29 6.03
C ASP A 45 5.17 -6.74 7.45
N ASP A 46 4.78 -7.60 8.38
CA ASP A 46 4.59 -7.30 9.80
C ASP A 46 5.63 -8.07 10.65
N PRO A 47 6.92 -7.68 10.59
CA PRO A 47 7.99 -8.40 11.28
C PRO A 47 7.87 -8.31 12.81
N GLU A 48 7.19 -7.29 13.33
CA GLU A 48 6.97 -7.09 14.76
C GLU A 48 5.73 -7.85 15.28
N GLY A 49 4.95 -8.50 14.40
CA GLY A 49 3.78 -9.28 14.78
C GLY A 49 2.69 -8.42 15.42
N THR A 50 2.48 -7.21 14.90
CA THR A 50 1.40 -6.32 15.32
C THR A 50 0.02 -6.96 15.15
N GLY A 51 -0.12 -7.85 14.16
CA GLY A 51 -1.40 -8.42 13.72
C GLY A 51 -2.11 -7.54 12.69
N THR A 52 -1.41 -6.54 12.14
CA THR A 52 -1.95 -5.63 11.12
C THR A 52 -2.07 -6.38 9.80
N ASP A 53 -3.24 -6.36 9.18
CA ASP A 53 -3.45 -6.93 7.86
C ASP A 53 -4.62 -6.27 7.13
N PHE A 54 -4.69 -6.46 5.82
CA PHE A 54 -5.86 -6.08 5.05
C PHE A 54 -7.05 -6.95 5.39
N ARG A 55 -8.24 -6.37 5.33
CA ARG A 55 -9.48 -7.12 5.53
C ARG A 55 -9.65 -8.19 4.45
N GLY A 56 -9.49 -9.46 4.83
CA GLY A 56 -9.52 -10.59 3.90
C GLY A 56 -8.13 -11.15 3.55
N GLY A 57 -7.07 -10.55 4.10
CA GLY A 57 -5.69 -10.99 3.97
C GLY A 57 -4.91 -10.26 2.89
N SER A 58 -3.59 -10.33 3.00
CA SER A 58 -2.66 -9.91 1.95
C SER A 58 -2.25 -11.10 1.05
N PRO A 59 -1.99 -10.87 -0.26
CA PRO A 59 -1.92 -9.57 -0.93
C PRO A 59 -3.27 -9.02 -1.40
N VAL A 60 -3.40 -7.70 -1.33
CA VAL A 60 -4.48 -6.94 -1.99
C VAL A 60 -4.01 -6.50 -3.37
N ARG A 61 -4.89 -6.62 -4.37
CA ARG A 61 -4.58 -6.28 -5.76
C ARG A 61 -5.55 -5.22 -6.26
N VAL A 62 -5.01 -4.13 -6.78
CA VAL A 62 -5.80 -3.04 -7.36
C VAL A 62 -5.30 -2.71 -8.75
N THR A 63 -6.19 -2.22 -9.60
CA THR A 63 -5.84 -1.77 -10.95
C THR A 63 -5.80 -0.25 -10.96
N THR A 64 -4.76 0.34 -11.54
CA THR A 64 -4.65 1.79 -11.65
C THR A 64 -5.73 2.36 -12.58
N ALA A 65 -6.27 3.51 -12.22
CA ALA A 65 -7.16 4.31 -13.05
C ALA A 65 -6.40 4.91 -14.25
N SER A 66 -7.12 5.49 -15.21
CA SER A 66 -6.53 6.05 -16.44
C SER A 66 -5.47 7.13 -16.21
N ASP A 67 -5.49 7.77 -15.04
CA ASP A 67 -4.51 8.77 -14.59
C ASP A 67 -3.29 8.14 -13.89
N GLY A 68 -3.14 6.81 -13.94
CA GLY A 68 -2.05 6.07 -13.28
C GLY A 68 -2.23 5.87 -11.78
N THR A 69 -3.31 6.37 -11.18
CA THR A 69 -3.53 6.28 -9.73
C THR A 69 -4.09 4.93 -9.33
N GLY A 70 -3.47 4.25 -8.36
CA GLY A 70 -3.98 3.02 -7.74
C GLY A 70 -4.23 3.23 -6.26
N THR A 71 -5.47 3.06 -5.81
CA THR A 71 -5.86 3.22 -4.40
C THR A 71 -6.40 1.91 -3.86
N THR A 72 -5.99 1.51 -2.66
CA THR A 72 -6.53 0.33 -1.98
C THR A 72 -8.01 0.53 -1.66
N ASP A 73 -8.85 -0.40 -2.12
CA ASP A 73 -10.29 -0.48 -1.84
C ASP A 73 -10.58 -1.36 -0.61
N VAL A 74 -9.61 -2.18 -0.20
CA VAL A 74 -9.66 -3.01 1.00
C VAL A 74 -9.07 -2.24 2.19
N PRO A 75 -9.79 -2.14 3.33
CA PRO A 75 -9.27 -1.46 4.51
C PRO A 75 -8.12 -2.25 5.14
N LEU A 76 -7.05 -1.55 5.50
CA LEU A 76 -5.94 -2.05 6.31
C LEU A 76 -6.29 -1.82 7.78
N ILE A 77 -6.33 -2.88 8.59
CA ILE A 77 -6.72 -2.82 10.00
C ILE A 77 -5.47 -2.91 10.86
N ALA A 78 -5.28 -1.95 11.77
CA ALA A 78 -4.23 -2.02 12.77
C ALA A 78 -4.49 -3.18 13.73
N GLY A 79 -3.46 -3.99 13.95
CA GLY A 79 -3.50 -5.09 14.89
C GLY A 79 -3.55 -4.64 16.36
N ASP A 80 -3.48 -5.61 17.26
CA ASP A 80 -3.63 -5.40 18.70
C ASP A 80 -2.33 -4.99 19.42
N SER A 81 -1.20 -5.14 18.74
CA SER A 81 0.11 -4.78 19.28
C SER A 81 0.71 -3.56 18.58
N PRO A 82 1.35 -2.63 19.33
CA PRO A 82 2.01 -1.48 18.74
C PRO A 82 3.27 -1.92 17.99
N GLY A 83 3.59 -1.23 16.91
CA GLY A 83 4.73 -1.56 16.06
C GLY A 83 4.67 -0.88 14.70
N VAL A 84 5.75 -1.01 13.95
CA VAL A 84 5.91 -0.54 12.59
C VAL A 84 5.65 -1.69 11.63
N VAL A 85 4.79 -1.44 10.66
CA VAL A 85 4.40 -2.41 9.63
C VAL A 85 4.80 -1.83 8.28
N GLN A 86 5.39 -2.67 7.43
CA GLN A 86 5.74 -2.29 6.06
C GLN A 86 4.71 -2.88 5.09
N ILE A 87 4.18 -2.06 4.19
CA ILE A 87 3.35 -2.54 3.09
C ILE A 87 4.16 -2.45 1.81
N ASN A 88 4.66 -3.59 1.36
CA ASN A 88 5.39 -3.72 0.10
C ASN A 88 4.42 -3.66 -1.07
N VAL A 89 4.68 -2.75 -1.99
CA VAL A 89 3.87 -2.49 -3.17
C VAL A 89 4.67 -2.84 -4.40
N ILE A 90 4.09 -3.62 -5.29
CA ILE A 90 4.74 -4.09 -6.51
C ILE A 90 3.84 -3.78 -7.70
N ALA A 91 4.38 -3.11 -8.71
CA ALA A 91 3.73 -2.84 -9.99
C ALA A 91 4.75 -2.96 -11.13
N ASP A 92 4.46 -3.78 -12.14
CA ASP A 92 5.31 -3.96 -13.34
C ASP A 92 6.81 -4.18 -13.04
N GLY A 93 7.13 -4.87 -11.94
CA GLY A 93 8.52 -5.16 -11.53
C GLY A 93 9.20 -4.05 -10.72
N VAL A 94 8.55 -2.91 -10.52
CA VAL A 94 8.99 -1.84 -9.61
C VAL A 94 8.39 -2.09 -8.23
N ASN A 95 9.21 -1.99 -7.19
CA ASN A 95 8.77 -2.11 -5.81
C ASN A 95 8.87 -0.77 -5.05
N SER A 96 7.97 -0.56 -4.12
CA SER A 96 8.00 0.51 -3.13
C SER A 96 7.42 0.01 -1.82
N ALA A 97 7.59 0.73 -0.72
CA ALA A 97 7.07 0.30 0.57
C ALA A 97 6.46 1.46 1.33
N PHE A 98 5.22 1.31 1.80
CA PHE A 98 4.65 2.19 2.80
C PHE A 98 5.11 1.76 4.18
N SER A 99 5.40 2.73 5.05
CA SER A 99 5.58 2.46 6.48
C SER A 99 4.36 2.94 7.24
N VAL A 100 3.72 2.08 8.01
CA VAL A 100 2.63 2.48 8.92
C VAL A 100 2.96 2.09 10.35
N VAL A 101 2.38 2.79 11.32
CA VAL A 101 2.67 2.61 12.73
C VAL A 101 1.37 2.40 13.51
N VAL A 102 1.32 1.30 14.26
CA VAL A 102 0.31 1.05 15.28
C VAL A 102 0.81 1.63 16.60
N VAL A 103 0.00 2.47 17.24
CA VAL A 103 0.29 3.08 18.56
C VAL A 103 -0.56 2.47 19.68
#